data_AF-A0A4P9ZC64-F1
#
_entry.id   AF-A0A4P9ZC64-F1
#
_cell.length_a   1.000
_cell.length_b   1.000
_cell.length_c   1.000
_cell.angle_alpha   90.00
_cell.angle_beta   90.00
_cell.angle_gamma   90.00
#
_symmetry.space_group_name_H-M   'P 1'
#
loop_
_entity.id
_entity.type
_entity.pdbx_description
1 polymer ?
#
loop_
_entity_poly.entity_id
_entity_poly.type
_entity_poly.pdbx_seq_one_letter_code
_entity_poly.pdbx_strand_id
1 'polypeptide(L)'
;MKTPNDFKPSSFHKKGRDTRPEPQRTPMSREQATNRTFLKGIVETGRPNWKAAPQEIKTRYRGIHFILFSIPVLLIPGYELYRRISGRSTKKVQQGEYLGSDKGIRKFSEEEKWEVERNGIMYKIFGRDFFLDGFTSRSIEDERKK
;
A
#
# COMPACT_ATOMS: atom_id res chain seq x y z
N MET A 1 -72.61 -52.48 2.48
CA MET A 1 -71.91 -51.17 2.46
C MET A 1 -70.60 -51.35 1.71
N LYS A 2 -70.38 -50.62 0.61
CA LYS A 2 -69.15 -50.64 -0.19
C LYS A 2 -68.31 -49.42 0.17
N THR A 3 -67.07 -49.61 0.60
CA THR A 3 -66.04 -48.57 0.61
C THR A 3 -65.09 -48.82 -0.57
N PRO A 4 -64.90 -47.87 -1.48
CA PRO A 4 -63.89 -47.98 -2.53
C PRO A 4 -62.57 -47.41 -1.99
N ASN A 5 -61.49 -48.17 -2.09
CA ASN A 5 -60.14 -47.61 -1.95
C ASN A 5 -59.23 -48.24 -3.01
N ASP A 6 -59.61 -48.04 -4.27
CA ASP A 6 -58.71 -48.23 -5.42
C ASP A 6 -57.83 -46.98 -5.58
N PHE A 7 -56.84 -46.82 -4.69
CA PHE A 7 -55.73 -45.92 -4.96
C PHE A 7 -54.65 -46.70 -5.70
N LYS A 8 -54.58 -46.51 -7.03
CA LYS A 8 -53.43 -46.96 -7.82
C LYS A 8 -52.16 -46.31 -7.25
N PRO A 9 -51.08 -47.08 -6.97
CA PRO A 9 -49.84 -46.48 -6.50
C PRO A 9 -49.31 -45.54 -7.58
N SER A 10 -49.03 -44.29 -7.18
CA SER A 10 -48.52 -43.28 -8.10
C SER A 10 -47.16 -43.72 -8.66
N SER A 11 -46.94 -43.51 -9.96
CA SER A 11 -45.68 -43.77 -10.66
C SER A 11 -44.52 -42.86 -10.19
N PHE A 12 -44.79 -41.97 -9.23
CA PHE A 12 -43.81 -41.05 -8.66
C PHE A 12 -43.02 -41.64 -7.49
N HIS A 13 -43.46 -42.77 -6.91
CA HIS A 13 -42.68 -43.48 -5.90
C HIS A 13 -41.81 -44.56 -6.55
N LYS A 14 -40.71 -44.13 -7.18
CA LYS A 14 -39.57 -45.03 -7.44
C LYS A 14 -38.99 -45.50 -6.11
N LYS A 15 -39.42 -46.69 -5.64
CA LYS A 15 -38.66 -47.47 -4.66
C LYS A 15 -37.33 -47.84 -5.30
N GLY A 16 -36.28 -47.13 -4.91
CA GLY A 16 -34.93 -47.32 -5.44
C GLY A 16 -34.19 -46.00 -5.60
N ARG A 17 -33.85 -45.35 -4.49
CA ARG A 17 -32.81 -44.32 -4.47
C ARG A 17 -31.90 -44.49 -3.27
N ASP A 18 -31.43 -45.72 -3.07
CA ASP A 18 -30.26 -45.98 -2.25
C ASP A 18 -29.02 -45.79 -3.12
N THR A 19 -28.48 -44.58 -3.02
CA THR A 19 -27.08 -44.16 -3.20
C THR A 19 -27.13 -42.72 -3.69
N ARG A 20 -27.31 -41.79 -2.75
CA ARG A 20 -26.74 -40.45 -2.97
C ARG A 20 -25.23 -40.71 -3.05
N PRO A 21 -24.57 -40.51 -4.21
CA PRO A 21 -23.12 -40.64 -4.23
C PRO A 21 -22.60 -39.68 -3.18
N GLU A 22 -21.82 -40.21 -2.24
CA GLU A 22 -21.03 -39.39 -1.33
C GLU A 22 -20.34 -38.32 -2.19
N PRO A 23 -20.40 -37.03 -1.85
CA PRO A 23 -19.73 -36.03 -2.66
C PRO A 23 -18.26 -36.44 -2.72
N GLN A 24 -17.83 -36.89 -3.90
CA GLN A 24 -16.44 -37.27 -4.14
C GLN A 24 -15.62 -36.06 -3.74
N ARG A 25 -14.91 -36.17 -2.61
CA ARG A 25 -13.96 -35.14 -2.20
C ARG A 25 -12.98 -35.07 -3.33
N THR A 26 -13.07 -34.02 -4.16
CA THR A 26 -12.04 -33.73 -5.14
C THR A 26 -10.72 -33.76 -4.39
N PRO A 27 -9.72 -34.53 -4.87
CA PRO A 27 -8.45 -34.60 -4.18
C PRO A 27 -7.94 -33.17 -4.04
N MET A 28 -7.73 -32.73 -2.79
CA MET A 28 -7.21 -31.40 -2.52
C MET A 28 -5.96 -31.20 -3.36
N SER A 29 -5.87 -30.07 -4.04
CA SER A 29 -4.63 -29.75 -4.73
C SER A 29 -3.50 -29.71 -3.69
N ARG A 30 -2.31 -30.12 -4.10
CA ARG A 30 -1.11 -30.10 -3.24
C ARG A 30 -0.91 -28.73 -2.59
N GLU A 31 -1.26 -27.67 -3.29
CA GLU A 31 -1.24 -26.28 -2.80
C GLU A 31 -2.22 -26.04 -1.65
N GLN A 32 -3.47 -26.51 -1.77
CA GLN A 32 -4.48 -26.38 -0.72
C GLN A 32 -4.10 -27.16 0.55
N ALA A 33 -3.48 -28.33 0.41
CA ALA A 33 -2.97 -29.10 1.54
C ALA A 33 -1.82 -28.34 2.25
N THR A 34 -0.89 -27.76 1.48
CA THR A 34 0.26 -27.03 2.03
C THR A 34 -0.19 -25.75 2.77
N ASN A 35 -1.18 -25.04 2.22
CA ASN A 35 -1.80 -23.88 2.88
C ASN A 35 -2.46 -24.24 4.21
N ARG A 36 -3.21 -25.35 4.28
CA ARG A 36 -3.85 -25.80 5.53
C ARG A 36 -2.83 -26.17 6.61
N THR A 37 -1.76 -26.86 6.26
CA THR A 37 -0.71 -27.24 7.22
C THR A 37 -0.01 -26.02 7.80
N PHE A 38 0.32 -25.04 6.95
CA PHE A 38 0.92 -23.78 7.40
C PHE A 38 -0.01 -23.00 8.35
N LEU A 39 -1.29 -22.86 8.00
CA LEU A 39 -2.26 -22.14 8.82
C LEU A 39 -2.53 -22.86 10.14
N LYS A 40 -2.64 -24.20 10.14
CA LYS A 40 -2.81 -25.00 11.36
C LYS A 40 -1.61 -24.80 12.31
N GLY A 41 -0.40 -24.79 11.77
CA GLY A 41 0.81 -24.49 12.56
C GLY A 41 0.79 -23.11 13.20
N ILE A 42 0.24 -22.09 12.53
CA ILE A 42 0.05 -20.76 13.13
C ILE A 42 -0.94 -20.79 14.28
N VAL A 43 -2.08 -21.46 14.10
CA VAL A 43 -3.13 -21.53 15.12
C VAL A 43 -2.63 -22.26 16.37
N GLU A 44 -1.84 -23.32 16.20
CA GLU A 44 -1.31 -24.11 17.32
C GLU A 44 -0.15 -23.43 18.05
N THR A 45 0.75 -22.76 17.32
CA THR A 45 1.99 -22.21 17.92
C THR A 45 1.93 -20.70 18.17
N GLY A 46 0.92 -20.01 17.62
CA GLY A 46 0.81 -18.55 17.66
C GLY A 46 1.85 -17.81 16.82
N ARG A 47 2.76 -18.51 16.11
CA ARG A 47 3.83 -17.90 15.31
C ARG A 47 3.89 -18.51 13.90
N PRO A 48 4.03 -17.69 12.85
CA PRO A 48 4.18 -18.19 11.49
C PRO A 48 5.57 -18.81 11.26
N ASN A 49 5.60 -20.07 10.86
CA ASN A 49 6.83 -20.69 10.35
C ASN A 49 6.99 -20.37 8.86
N TRP A 50 7.64 -19.24 8.57
CA TRP A 50 7.85 -18.77 7.19
C TRP A 50 8.65 -19.73 6.31
N LYS A 51 9.42 -20.67 6.87
CA LYS A 51 10.13 -21.69 6.08
C LYS A 51 9.15 -22.66 5.41
N ALA A 52 8.07 -23.02 6.11
CA ALA A 52 7.02 -23.91 5.64
C ALA A 52 5.88 -23.18 4.89
N ALA A 53 5.96 -21.85 4.76
CA ALA A 53 4.93 -21.06 4.09
C ALA A 53 4.93 -21.31 2.57
N PRO A 54 3.76 -21.55 1.96
CA PRO A 54 3.59 -21.59 0.51
C PRO A 54 4.03 -20.29 -0.17
N GLN A 55 4.53 -20.40 -1.40
CA GLN A 55 5.10 -19.27 -2.13
C GLN A 55 4.08 -18.15 -2.34
N GLU A 56 2.82 -18.49 -2.58
CA GLU A 56 1.73 -17.52 -2.73
C GLU A 56 1.56 -16.63 -1.49
N ILE A 57 1.61 -17.23 -0.29
CA ILE A 57 1.47 -16.49 0.97
C ILE A 57 2.66 -15.55 1.16
N LYS A 58 3.88 -16.01 0.84
CA LYS A 58 5.09 -15.18 0.91
C LYS A 58 5.00 -13.97 -0.02
N THR A 59 4.56 -14.19 -1.26
CA THR A 59 4.42 -13.12 -2.25
C THR A 59 3.36 -12.10 -1.83
N ARG A 60 2.20 -12.56 -1.35
CA ARG A 60 1.13 -11.67 -0.84
C ARG A 60 1.59 -10.87 0.37
N TYR A 61 2.25 -11.53 1.32
CA TYR A 61 2.81 -10.86 2.50
C TYR A 61 3.81 -9.77 2.11
N ARG A 62 4.74 -10.08 1.19
CA ARG A 62 5.71 -9.11 0.69
C ARG A 62 5.04 -7.92 0.01
N GLY A 63 3.99 -8.16 -0.77
CA GLY A 63 3.19 -7.10 -1.39
C GLY A 63 2.54 -6.18 -0.35
N ILE A 64 1.85 -6.74 0.64
CA ILE A 64 1.23 -5.98 1.74
C ILE A 64 2.30 -5.21 2.52
N HIS A 65 3.43 -5.85 2.81
CA HIS A 65 4.54 -5.21 3.50
C HIS A 65 5.06 -3.97 2.75
N PHE A 66 5.24 -4.07 1.43
CA PHE A 66 5.65 -2.92 0.62
C PHE A 66 4.59 -1.82 0.54
N ILE A 67 3.30 -2.17 0.53
CA ILE A 67 2.22 -1.18 0.60
C ILE A 67 2.28 -0.42 1.93
N LEU A 68 2.39 -1.14 3.05
CA LEU A 68 2.46 -0.49 4.35
C LEU A 68 3.74 0.35 4.51
N PHE A 69 4.85 -0.14 3.97
CA PHE A 69 6.13 0.59 3.97
C PHE A 69 6.10 1.83 3.06
N SER A 70 5.34 1.82 1.97
CA SER A 70 5.25 2.97 1.07
C SER A 70 4.43 4.13 1.64
N ILE A 71 3.50 3.86 2.57
CA ILE A 71 2.67 4.89 3.21
C ILE A 71 3.51 6.05 3.78
N PRO A 72 4.48 5.85 4.70
CA PRO A 72 5.29 6.96 5.22
C PRO A 72 6.14 7.63 4.14
N VAL A 73 6.64 6.85 3.18
CA VAL A 73 7.47 7.36 2.07
C VAL A 73 6.67 8.28 1.16
N LEU A 74 5.36 8.06 1.01
CA LEU A 74 4.48 8.90 0.19
C LEU A 74 3.86 10.05 1.00
N LEU A 75 3.39 9.78 2.22
CA LEU A 75 2.67 10.76 3.03
C LEU A 75 3.58 11.88 3.53
N ILE A 76 4.82 11.59 3.95
CA ILE A 76 5.72 12.64 4.49
C ILE A 76 6.08 13.66 3.41
N PRO A 77 6.61 13.27 2.22
CA PRO A 77 6.87 14.22 1.15
C PRO A 77 5.60 14.85 0.60
N GLY A 78 4.50 14.09 0.51
CA GLY A 78 3.20 14.60 0.06
C GLY A 78 2.66 15.71 0.96
N TYR A 79 2.78 15.56 2.28
CA TYR A 79 2.38 16.58 3.25
C TYR A 79 3.25 17.83 3.17
N GLU A 80 4.57 17.68 3.07
CA GLU A 80 5.48 18.81 2.86
C GLU A 80 5.20 19.55 1.55
N LEU A 81 4.95 18.82 0.47
CA LEU A 81 4.58 19.41 -0.81
C LEU A 81 3.24 20.15 -0.72
N TYR A 82 2.23 19.58 -0.07
CA TYR A 82 0.95 20.24 0.19
C TYR A 82 1.13 21.54 0.99
N ARG A 83 1.98 21.53 2.03
CA ARG A 83 2.30 22.74 2.81
C ARG A 83 2.99 23.80 1.97
N ARG A 84 3.89 23.40 1.07
CA ARG A 84 4.58 24.33 0.15
C ARG A 84 3.62 24.92 -0.87
N ILE A 85 2.77 24.11 -1.50
CA ILE A 85 1.76 24.55 -2.47
C ILE A 85 0.69 25.44 -1.82
N SER A 86 0.43 25.29 -0.52
CA SER A 86 -0.49 26.17 0.23
C SER A 86 0.16 27.44 0.77
N GLY A 87 1.44 27.70 0.47
CA GLY A 87 2.18 28.88 0.96
C GLY A 87 2.48 28.84 2.46
N ARG A 88 2.29 27.69 3.13
CA ARG A 88 2.49 27.52 4.58
C ARG A 88 3.91 27.05 4.94
N SER A 89 4.78 26.87 3.94
CA SER A 89 6.15 26.40 4.12
C SER A 89 7.01 26.82 2.94
N THR A 90 8.18 27.37 3.20
CA THR A 90 9.20 27.68 2.20
C THR A 90 10.27 26.59 2.14
N LYS A 91 10.89 26.42 0.98
CA LYS A 91 12.05 25.54 0.84
C LYS A 91 13.21 26.12 1.63
N LYS A 92 13.90 25.25 2.36
CA LYS A 92 15.15 25.59 3.04
C LYS A 92 16.28 25.71 2.02
N VAL A 93 16.99 26.83 2.05
CA VAL A 93 18.22 27.05 1.29
C VAL A 93 19.35 26.25 1.90
N GLN A 94 20.22 25.68 1.07
CA GLN A 94 21.41 24.99 1.53
C GLN A 94 22.34 25.98 2.25
N GLN A 95 22.64 25.72 3.52
CA GLN A 95 23.43 26.65 4.34
C GLN A 95 24.93 26.39 4.27
N GLY A 96 25.34 25.25 3.74
CA GLY A 96 26.73 24.84 3.74
C GLY A 96 26.94 23.49 3.08
N GLU A 97 28.19 23.06 3.13
CA GLU A 97 28.66 21.78 2.61
C GLU A 97 29.30 20.98 3.73
N TYR A 98 29.08 19.67 3.69
CA TYR A 98 29.70 18.73 4.62
C TYR A 98 31.08 18.35 4.09
N LEU A 99 32.15 18.73 4.78
CA LEU A 99 33.54 18.46 4.35
C LEU A 99 34.10 17.11 4.79
N GLY A 100 33.22 16.19 5.21
CA GLY A 100 33.62 14.88 5.72
C GLY A 100 33.71 14.83 7.24
N SER A 101 33.96 13.62 7.74
CA SER A 101 33.84 13.23 9.16
C SER A 101 34.62 14.09 10.14
N ASP A 102 35.79 14.58 9.73
CA ASP A 102 36.72 15.27 10.65
C ASP A 102 36.69 16.80 10.52
N LYS A 103 36.10 17.33 9.45
CA LYS A 103 36.23 18.75 9.07
C LYS A 103 34.92 19.55 9.22
N GLY A 104 33.84 18.90 9.63
CA GLY A 104 32.57 19.58 9.95
C GLY A 104 31.86 20.20 8.75
N ILE A 105 30.99 21.16 9.03
CA ILE A 105 30.16 21.85 8.01
C ILE A 105 30.81 23.20 7.69
N ARG A 106 31.22 23.42 6.43
CA ARG A 106 31.57 24.76 5.94
C ARG A 106 30.28 25.50 5.63
N LYS A 107 30.05 26.57 6.38
CA LYS A 107 28.94 27.49 6.11
C LYS A 107 29.23 28.26 4.83
N PHE A 108 28.23 28.37 3.97
CA PHE A 108 28.28 29.22 2.79
C PHE A 108 28.07 30.68 3.16
N SER A 109 28.71 31.59 2.41
CA SER A 109 28.37 33.01 2.42
C SER A 109 26.97 33.23 1.84
N GLU A 110 26.36 34.41 2.06
CA GLU A 110 25.03 34.67 1.49
C GLU A 110 25.02 34.61 -0.04
N GLU A 111 26.08 35.11 -0.68
CA GLU A 111 26.24 35.06 -2.14
C GLU A 111 26.37 33.61 -2.65
N GLU A 112 27.19 32.79 -2.00
CA GLU A 112 27.37 31.37 -2.35
C GLU A 112 26.05 30.60 -2.21
N LYS A 113 25.25 30.86 -1.17
CA LYS A 113 23.92 30.24 -1.00
C LYS A 113 23.02 30.51 -2.21
N TRP A 114 22.99 31.77 -2.68
CA TRP A 114 22.19 32.18 -3.82
C TRP A 114 22.72 31.66 -5.14
N GLU A 115 24.02 31.51 -5.30
CA GLU A 115 24.62 30.89 -6.48
C GLU A 115 24.28 29.40 -6.56
N VAL A 116 24.45 28.66 -5.46
CA VAL A 116 24.11 27.23 -5.38
C VAL A 116 22.63 27.00 -5.64
N GLU A 117 21.76 27.84 -5.06
CA GLU A 117 20.32 27.74 -5.27
C GLU A 117 19.94 28.00 -6.73
N ARG A 118 20.48 29.07 -7.36
CA ARG A 118 20.24 29.39 -8.78
C ARG A 118 20.71 28.28 -9.72
N ASN A 119 21.81 27.62 -9.37
CA ASN A 119 22.37 26.53 -10.17
C ASN A 119 21.60 25.20 -9.99
N GLY A 120 20.75 25.08 -8.96
CA GLY A 120 19.98 23.87 -8.64
C GLY A 120 18.85 23.57 -9.63
N ILE A 121 18.57 22.28 -9.83
CA ILE A 121 17.50 21.80 -10.73
C ILE A 121 16.14 22.37 -10.34
N MET A 122 15.85 22.47 -9.05
CA MET A 122 14.57 23.01 -8.58
C MET A 122 14.36 24.48 -8.99
N TYR A 123 15.39 25.31 -8.88
CA TYR A 123 15.32 26.70 -9.32
C TYR A 123 15.14 26.80 -10.84
N LYS A 124 15.81 25.92 -11.60
CA LYS A 124 15.70 25.89 -13.07
C LYS A 124 14.32 25.47 -13.58
N ILE A 125 13.64 24.55 -12.89
CA ILE A 125 12.32 24.05 -13.29
C ILE A 125 11.21 24.99 -12.83
N PHE A 126 11.29 25.48 -11.60
CA PHE A 126 10.19 26.19 -10.95
C PHE A 126 10.38 27.70 -10.84
N GLY A 127 11.59 28.22 -11.09
CA GLY A 127 11.93 29.63 -10.95
C GLY A 127 12.18 30.06 -9.50
N ARG A 128 12.41 31.36 -9.31
CA ARG A 128 12.74 31.98 -8.02
C ARG A 128 11.59 31.89 -7.00
N ASP A 129 10.36 32.11 -7.47
CA ASP A 129 9.24 32.44 -6.60
C ASP A 129 8.58 31.21 -5.97
N PHE A 130 8.72 30.04 -6.61
CA PHE A 130 7.91 28.87 -6.31
C PHE A 130 8.16 28.27 -4.90
N PHE A 131 9.29 28.59 -4.28
CA PHE A 131 9.71 27.92 -3.06
C PHE A 131 10.35 28.82 -2.00
N LEU A 132 10.92 29.97 -2.36
CA LEU A 132 11.68 30.79 -1.42
C LEU A 132 10.82 31.85 -0.74
N ASP A 133 9.91 32.47 -1.50
CA ASP A 133 9.11 33.57 -1.00
C ASP A 133 7.75 33.10 -0.44
N GLY A 134 7.44 31.80 -0.52
CA GLY A 134 6.16 31.23 -0.07
C GLY A 134 4.97 31.65 -0.92
N PHE A 135 5.21 32.50 -1.94
CA PHE A 135 4.23 32.91 -2.92
C PHE A 135 3.94 31.77 -3.87
N THR A 136 2.85 31.07 -3.60
CA THR A 136 2.29 30.15 -4.58
C THR A 136 1.37 30.92 -5.53
N SER A 137 1.00 30.33 -6.66
CA SER A 137 0.09 30.96 -7.62
C SER A 137 -1.23 31.45 -7.00
N ARG A 138 -1.66 30.87 -5.86
CA ARG A 138 -2.83 31.33 -5.09
C ARG A 138 -2.61 32.66 -4.38
N SER A 139 -1.46 32.90 -3.75
CA SER A 139 -1.16 34.21 -3.14
C SER A 139 -1.00 35.32 -4.18
N ILE A 140 -0.57 34.99 -5.40
CA ILE A 140 -0.51 35.95 -6.51
C ILE A 140 -1.93 36.37 -6.96
N GLU A 141 -2.90 35.44 -6.98
CA GLU A 141 -4.30 35.77 -7.27
C GLU A 141 -4.94 36.61 -6.16
N ASP A 142 -4.63 36.35 -4.89
CA ASP A 142 -5.16 37.11 -3.76
C ASP A 142 -4.60 38.55 -3.70
N GLU A 143 -3.34 38.77 -4.06
CA GLU A 143 -2.78 40.12 -4.20
C GLU A 143 -3.35 40.89 -5.39
N ARG A 144 -3.62 40.21 -6.52
CA ARG A 144 -4.26 40.85 -7.69
C ARG A 144 -5.73 41.21 -7.49
N LYS A 145 -6.38 40.65 -6.48
CA LYS A 145 -7.78 40.92 -6.13
C LYS A 145 -7.94 42.01 -5.06
N LYS A 146 -6.84 42.54 -4.52
CA LYS A 146 -6.82 43.73 -3.66
C LYS A 146 -6.47 44.97 -4.48
#